data_AF-E4YFB5-F1
#
_entry.id   AF-E4YFB5-F1
#
_cell.length_a   1.000
_cell.length_b   1.000
_cell.length_c   1.000
_cell.angle_alpha   90.00
_cell.angle_beta   90.00
_cell.angle_gamma   90.00
#
_symmetry.space_group_name_H-M   'P 1'
#
loop_
_entity.id
_entity.type
_entity.pdbx_description
1 polymer ?
#
loop_
_entity_poly.entity_id
_entity_poly.type
_entity_poly.pdbx_seq_one_letter_code
_entity_poly.pdbx_strand_id
1 'polypeptide(L)'
;MRILGLFLSLAAALKPLKYSSLESYSDFCSEISTFEAEYDHFSTRNTQKIEIRVITDDRFYQAGGPVLFYTGNEGDVQLFCENTGFMRKAGKELNAKLVFMEHRYYGKSIPDDKNLYLSAEQALADYAEYLVHLKSSGVTGPVIAMGGSYGGMLAAYFRIKYPNLVAGAIAGSAPVKFLPGLFDCRGFYRVTTRTFTNTPSGHFCSDNIRKSWETIKLIGAHMVGKRTLSEVFRTCDPITDVEPLLDFLENVWGTLAMMDYPYPTNFVGDVPGWPVNVACSHLDHDINQEELLEPLRDAASVYYNYTGDLACLDLGDEGGDLGYDNWYFQTCTEFVFPFCSDGKEDMFRVHTYDFPTYSTNCQQTFGTTPREHWAEMFFSVETMKTIGGIIFSNGLLGETFF
;
A
#
# COMPACT_ATOMS: atom_id res chain seq x y z
N MET A 1 -1.61 -6.12 -17.03
CA MET A 1 -0.67 -5.08 -16.53
C MET A 1 -1.39 -3.95 -15.76
N ARG A 2 -2.53 -4.30 -15.13
CA ARG A 2 -3.27 -3.49 -14.14
C ARG A 2 -2.93 -3.88 -12.68
N ILE A 3 -2.08 -4.90 -12.53
CA ILE A 3 -1.86 -5.69 -11.31
C ILE A 3 -1.19 -4.87 -10.19
N LEU A 4 -0.54 -3.75 -10.52
CA LEU A 4 0.25 -3.01 -9.55
C LEU A 4 -0.44 -1.84 -8.85
N GLY A 5 -1.46 -1.25 -9.47
CA GLY A 5 -2.32 -0.33 -8.72
C GLY A 5 -3.05 -1.08 -7.60
N LEU A 6 -3.32 -2.37 -7.82
CA LEU A 6 -4.21 -3.19 -7.02
C LEU A 6 -3.60 -3.60 -5.67
N PHE A 7 -2.28 -3.74 -5.54
CA PHE A 7 -1.65 -4.17 -4.27
C PHE A 7 -1.87 -3.19 -3.10
N LEU A 8 -2.32 -1.96 -3.38
CA LEU A 8 -2.56 -0.91 -2.37
C LEU A 8 -4.00 -0.39 -2.36
N SER A 9 -4.87 -0.81 -3.29
CA SER A 9 -6.18 -0.20 -3.53
C SER A 9 -7.35 -0.79 -2.75
N LEU A 10 -7.23 -2.01 -2.23
CA LEU A 10 -8.36 -2.63 -1.54
C LEU A 10 -8.60 -2.10 -0.13
N ALA A 11 -7.73 -1.25 0.41
CA ALA A 11 -7.94 -0.62 1.71
C ALA A 11 -9.22 0.24 1.77
N ALA A 12 -9.79 0.61 0.62
CA ALA A 12 -10.94 1.48 0.55
C ALA A 12 -12.29 0.78 0.29
N ALA A 13 -12.30 -0.50 -0.10
CA ALA A 13 -13.54 -1.21 -0.44
C ALA A 13 -14.27 -1.83 0.76
N LEU A 14 -13.60 -1.95 1.91
CA LEU A 14 -14.17 -2.54 3.12
C LEU A 14 -14.33 -1.45 4.18
N LYS A 15 -15.59 -1.16 4.56
CA LYS A 15 -15.84 -0.38 5.77
C LYS A 15 -15.19 -1.12 6.94
N PRO A 16 -14.20 -0.54 7.64
CA PRO A 16 -13.62 -1.21 8.79
C PRO A 16 -14.71 -1.36 9.86
N LEU A 17 -15.04 -2.60 10.21
CA LEU A 17 -15.73 -2.86 11.47
C LEU A 17 -14.72 -2.63 12.59
N LYS A 18 -15.10 -1.75 13.53
CA LYS A 18 -14.34 -1.48 14.75
C LYS A 18 -14.26 -2.77 15.58
N TYR A 19 -13.18 -3.53 15.48
CA TYR A 19 -12.92 -4.58 16.45
C TYR A 19 -12.47 -3.93 17.76
N SER A 20 -13.40 -3.86 18.72
CA SER A 20 -13.05 -3.50 20.09
C SER A 20 -12.30 -4.66 20.72
N SER A 21 -10.99 -4.52 20.93
CA SER A 21 -10.37 -4.77 22.23
C SER A 21 -8.85 -4.72 22.15
N LEU A 22 -8.29 -3.60 22.63
CA LEU A 22 -7.34 -3.53 23.75
C LEU A 22 -7.15 -2.03 24.07
N GLU A 23 -7.77 -1.62 25.17
CA GLU A 23 -7.94 -0.24 25.67
C GLU A 23 -8.77 0.72 24.78
N SER A 24 -10.05 0.88 25.15
CA SER A 24 -10.85 2.03 24.72
C SER A 24 -10.27 3.32 25.31
N TYR A 25 -9.36 3.96 24.59
CA TYR A 25 -9.11 5.39 24.72
C TYR A 25 -9.70 6.05 23.47
N SER A 26 -10.96 6.46 23.57
CA SER A 26 -11.80 6.95 22.46
C SER A 26 -11.31 8.21 21.74
N ASP A 27 -10.18 8.78 22.17
CA ASP A 27 -9.75 10.13 21.80
C ASP A 27 -8.36 10.14 21.13
N PHE A 28 -7.79 9.00 20.74
CA PHE A 28 -6.60 8.98 19.88
C PHE A 28 -7.00 9.21 18.42
N CYS A 29 -6.26 10.05 17.70
CA CYS A 29 -6.58 10.51 16.35
C CYS A 29 -7.84 11.37 16.18
N SER A 30 -8.37 11.96 17.27
CA SER A 30 -9.61 12.76 17.22
C SER A 30 -9.39 14.26 16.95
N GLU A 31 -8.20 14.80 17.22
CA GLU A 31 -7.87 16.21 17.00
C GLU A 31 -7.50 16.44 15.53
N ILE A 32 -8.52 16.60 14.70
CA ILE A 32 -8.41 16.85 13.27
C ILE A 32 -8.50 18.35 13.01
N SER A 33 -7.52 18.89 12.30
CA SER A 33 -7.48 20.26 11.78
C SER A 33 -7.16 20.26 10.29
N THR A 34 -7.21 21.44 9.67
CA THR A 34 -6.70 21.67 8.32
C THR A 34 -5.52 22.64 8.37
N PHE A 35 -4.62 22.53 7.40
CA PHE A 35 -3.52 23.43 7.14
C PHE A 35 -3.62 23.92 5.69
N GLU A 36 -3.59 25.25 5.49
CA GLU A 36 -3.57 25.84 4.15
C GLU A 36 -2.13 25.83 3.61
N ALA A 37 -1.85 24.94 2.67
CA ALA A 37 -0.56 24.85 1.99
C ALA A 37 -0.61 25.51 0.61
N GLU A 38 0.55 25.83 0.03
CA GLU A 38 0.61 26.25 -1.38
C GLU A 38 0.07 25.15 -2.31
N TYR A 39 -0.75 25.57 -3.28
CA TYR A 39 -1.28 24.63 -4.27
C TYR A 39 -0.17 24.09 -5.18
N ASP A 40 0.75 24.97 -5.60
CA ASP A 40 1.95 24.63 -6.36
C ASP A 40 3.19 25.24 -5.70
N HIS A 41 4.03 24.40 -5.09
CA HIS A 41 5.28 24.84 -4.46
C HIS A 41 6.38 25.18 -5.46
N PHE A 42 6.24 24.80 -6.72
CA PHE A 42 7.29 24.91 -7.73
C PHE A 42 7.01 25.99 -8.79
N SER A 43 5.89 26.70 -8.68
CA SER A 43 5.59 27.87 -9.49
C SER A 43 4.85 28.95 -8.71
N THR A 44 5.30 30.20 -8.83
CA THR A 44 4.59 31.35 -8.25
C THR A 44 3.43 31.85 -9.14
N ARG A 45 3.11 31.15 -10.22
CA ARG A 45 2.03 31.54 -11.13
C ARG A 45 0.65 31.19 -10.59
N ASN A 46 0.56 30.10 -9.85
CA ASN A 46 -0.65 29.72 -9.14
C ASN A 46 -0.53 30.20 -7.68
N THR A 47 -1.46 31.05 -7.25
CA THR A 47 -1.51 31.57 -5.87
C THR A 47 -2.64 30.95 -5.05
N GLN A 48 -3.27 29.90 -5.59
CA GLN A 48 -4.28 29.14 -4.86
C GLN A 48 -3.65 28.40 -3.68
N LYS A 49 -4.51 27.99 -2.75
CA LYS A 49 -4.16 27.18 -1.58
C LYS A 49 -4.90 25.86 -1.63
N ILE A 50 -4.32 24.84 -1.01
CA ILE A 50 -4.97 23.57 -0.76
C ILE A 50 -5.11 23.38 0.75
N GLU A 51 -6.28 22.90 1.20
CA GLU A 51 -6.48 22.50 2.58
C GLU A 51 -6.00 21.06 2.77
N ILE A 52 -4.96 20.87 3.59
CA ILE A 52 -4.44 19.55 3.95
C ILE A 52 -4.91 19.19 5.35
N ARG A 53 -5.51 18.01 5.51
CA ARG A 53 -5.92 17.47 6.80
C ARG A 53 -4.70 17.10 7.64
N VAL A 54 -4.73 17.48 8.91
CA VAL A 54 -3.68 17.17 9.88
C VAL A 54 -4.32 16.66 11.16
N ILE A 55 -3.79 15.56 11.68
CA ILE A 55 -4.13 15.04 13.00
C ILE A 55 -2.96 15.35 13.93
N THR A 56 -3.22 15.97 15.07
CA THR A 56 -2.19 16.21 16.08
C THR A 56 -2.53 15.53 17.40
N ASP A 57 -1.52 15.24 18.20
CA ASP A 57 -1.70 14.79 19.59
C ASP A 57 -0.53 15.31 20.42
N ASP A 58 -0.82 16.17 21.39
CA ASP A 58 0.17 16.75 22.29
C ASP A 58 -0.05 16.39 23.76
N ARG A 59 -0.88 15.37 24.06
CA ARG A 59 -1.16 14.93 25.44
C ARG A 59 0.09 14.52 26.22
N PHE A 60 1.14 14.10 25.51
CA PHE A 60 2.43 13.73 26.11
C PHE A 60 3.53 14.79 25.89
N TYR A 61 3.25 15.84 25.13
CA TYR A 61 4.28 16.79 24.72
C TYR A 61 4.78 17.63 25.90
N GLN A 62 6.10 17.70 26.04
CA GLN A 62 6.78 18.65 26.92
C GLN A 62 7.60 19.62 26.08
N ALA A 63 7.71 20.87 26.52
CA ALA A 63 8.45 21.90 25.79
C ALA A 63 9.89 21.45 25.49
N GLY A 64 10.29 21.50 24.22
CA GLY A 64 11.59 21.02 23.74
C GLY A 64 11.65 19.53 23.40
N GLY A 65 10.60 18.76 23.69
CA GLY A 65 10.43 17.37 23.26
C GLY A 65 10.33 17.26 21.72
N PRO A 66 10.61 16.07 21.16
CA PRO A 66 10.61 15.89 19.71
C PRO A 66 9.21 16.00 19.12
N VAL A 67 9.17 16.24 17.81
CA VAL A 67 7.96 16.02 16.99
C VAL A 67 8.14 14.69 16.29
N LEU A 68 7.25 13.73 16.52
CA LEU A 68 7.13 12.56 15.67
C LEU A 68 6.15 12.93 14.56
N PHE A 69 6.62 12.92 13.31
CA PHE A 69 5.86 13.39 12.16
C PHE A 69 5.62 12.23 11.21
N TYR A 70 4.38 11.75 11.13
CA TYR A 70 3.97 10.74 10.16
C TYR A 70 3.74 11.42 8.81
N THR A 71 4.55 11.04 7.81
CA THR A 71 4.38 11.46 6.43
C THR A 71 3.27 10.63 5.81
N GLY A 72 2.05 11.18 5.79
CA GLY A 72 0.88 10.54 5.20
C GLY A 72 1.14 10.08 3.77
N ASN A 73 0.42 9.05 3.36
CA ASN A 73 0.67 8.36 2.11
C ASN A 73 -0.66 8.12 1.37
N GLU A 74 -0.75 7.06 0.58
CA GLU A 74 -1.80 6.75 -0.40
C GLU A 74 -3.16 6.37 0.22
N GLY A 75 -3.68 7.14 1.18
CA GLY A 75 -4.96 6.87 1.83
C GLY A 75 -5.37 7.90 2.87
N ASP A 76 -6.48 7.62 3.56
CA ASP A 76 -6.98 8.46 4.65
C ASP A 76 -5.98 8.47 5.83
N VAL A 77 -5.53 9.65 6.23
CA VAL A 77 -4.56 9.82 7.32
C VAL A 77 -5.04 9.26 8.66
N GLN A 78 -6.36 9.22 8.89
CA GLN A 78 -6.93 8.66 10.11
C GLN A 78 -6.68 7.15 10.20
N LEU A 79 -6.75 6.42 9.07
CA LEU A 79 -6.45 5.00 9.02
C LEU A 79 -5.00 4.74 9.46
N PHE A 80 -4.05 5.53 8.96
CA PHE A 80 -2.64 5.42 9.35
C PHE A 80 -2.43 5.79 10.82
N CYS A 81 -3.11 6.82 11.31
CA CYS A 81 -3.04 7.21 12.71
C CYS A 81 -3.54 6.09 13.64
N GLU A 82 -4.68 5.47 13.32
CA GLU A 82 -5.27 4.37 14.10
C GLU A 82 -4.40 3.11 14.10
N ASN A 83 -3.64 2.86 13.04
CA ASN A 83 -2.80 1.66 12.88
C ASN A 83 -1.32 1.85 13.27
N THR A 84 -0.85 3.09 13.48
CA THR A 84 0.56 3.37 13.86
C THR A 84 0.74 3.43 15.38
N GLY A 85 0.37 2.36 16.09
CA GLY A 85 0.45 2.29 17.56
C GLY A 85 1.86 2.49 18.12
N PHE A 86 2.90 2.15 17.35
CA PHE A 86 4.30 2.38 17.75
C PHE A 86 4.61 3.86 17.98
N MET A 87 4.13 4.75 17.10
CA MET A 87 4.38 6.19 17.20
C MET A 87 3.72 6.79 18.45
N ARG A 88 2.54 6.28 18.84
CA ARG A 88 1.88 6.63 20.10
C ARG A 88 2.72 6.23 21.31
N LYS A 89 3.22 4.98 21.33
CA LYS A 89 4.06 4.48 22.43
C LYS A 89 5.36 5.28 22.55
N ALA A 90 6.03 5.52 21.42
CA ALA A 90 7.24 6.34 21.35
C ALA A 90 6.97 7.78 21.81
N GLY A 91 5.83 8.37 21.42
CA GLY A 91 5.45 9.71 21.84
C GLY A 91 5.34 9.86 23.35
N LYS A 92 4.74 8.88 24.03
CA LYS A 92 4.65 8.84 25.50
C LYS A 92 6.03 8.72 26.15
N GLU A 93 6.90 7.87 25.63
CA GLU A 93 8.25 7.65 26.19
C GLU A 93 9.19 8.85 25.97
N LEU A 94 9.04 9.55 24.85
CA LEU A 94 9.89 10.67 24.44
C LEU A 94 9.34 12.05 24.83
N ASN A 95 8.15 12.11 25.44
CA ASN A 95 7.39 13.35 25.66
C ASN A 95 7.20 14.16 24.36
N ALA A 96 6.85 13.46 23.28
CA ALA A 96 6.79 14.02 21.94
C ALA A 96 5.42 14.62 21.61
N LYS A 97 5.41 15.58 20.69
CA LYS A 97 4.20 15.95 19.94
C LYS A 97 4.07 15.00 18.75
N LEU A 98 2.89 14.44 18.53
CA LEU A 98 2.59 13.63 17.36
C LEU A 98 1.87 14.47 16.32
N VAL A 99 2.26 14.29 15.07
CA VAL A 99 1.62 14.89 13.91
C VAL A 99 1.47 13.83 12.85
N PHE A 100 0.26 13.66 12.32
CA PHE A 100 0.00 12.88 11.10
C PHE A 100 -0.57 13.85 10.08
N MET A 101 0.19 14.12 9.03
CA MET A 101 -0.24 15.03 7.97
C MET A 101 -0.67 14.20 6.76
N GLU A 102 -1.89 14.45 6.28
CA GLU A 102 -2.43 13.76 5.11
C GLU A 102 -1.64 14.14 3.84
N HIS A 103 -1.53 13.17 2.93
CA HIS A 103 -0.93 13.44 1.64
C HIS A 103 -1.94 14.19 0.75
N ARG A 104 -1.48 15.21 0.01
CA ARG A 104 -2.31 15.87 -1.00
C ARG A 104 -2.91 14.84 -1.97
N TYR A 105 -4.15 15.06 -2.40
CA TYR A 105 -4.95 14.15 -3.24
C TYR A 105 -5.41 12.85 -2.58
N TYR A 106 -5.20 12.65 -1.27
CA TYR A 106 -5.72 11.48 -0.56
C TYR A 106 -6.67 11.87 0.56
N GLY A 107 -7.55 10.94 0.94
CA GLY A 107 -8.51 11.10 2.03
C GLY A 107 -9.44 12.31 1.81
N LYS A 108 -9.25 13.36 2.59
CA LYS A 108 -10.04 14.61 2.53
C LYS A 108 -9.22 15.80 2.03
N SER A 109 -7.95 15.59 1.69
CA SER A 109 -7.02 16.61 1.23
C SER A 109 -6.99 16.67 -0.30
N ILE A 110 -8.16 16.71 -0.92
CA ILE A 110 -8.35 16.54 -2.37
C ILE A 110 -8.67 17.89 -3.00
N PRO A 111 -7.79 18.42 -3.86
CA PRO A 111 -8.08 19.64 -4.60
C PRO A 111 -8.97 19.36 -5.81
N ASP A 112 -9.62 20.41 -6.34
CA ASP A 112 -10.47 20.32 -7.54
C ASP A 112 -9.62 20.46 -8.83
N ASP A 113 -8.66 19.55 -9.01
CA ASP A 113 -7.96 19.38 -10.27
C ASP A 113 -7.66 17.89 -10.56
N LYS A 114 -7.40 17.59 -11.84
CA LYS A 114 -7.15 16.22 -12.32
C LYS A 114 -5.72 15.75 -12.01
N ASN A 115 -5.34 15.68 -10.74
CA ASN A 115 -4.03 15.21 -10.27
C ASN A 115 -2.84 16.04 -10.79
N LEU A 116 -3.05 17.31 -11.13
CA LEU A 116 -2.05 18.14 -11.79
C LEU A 116 -0.82 18.40 -10.90
N TYR A 117 -1.04 18.48 -9.59
CA TYR A 117 0.00 18.73 -8.60
C TYR A 117 0.19 17.55 -7.64
N LEU A 118 -0.15 16.33 -8.09
CA LEU A 118 0.07 15.09 -7.38
C LEU A 118 1.48 14.58 -7.67
N SER A 119 2.41 14.86 -6.75
CA SER A 119 3.82 14.47 -6.84
C SER A 119 4.40 14.29 -5.43
N ALA A 120 5.43 13.46 -5.28
CA ALA A 120 6.11 13.28 -4.00
C ALA A 120 6.81 14.58 -3.55
N GLU A 121 7.42 15.33 -4.48
CA GLU A 121 8.08 16.60 -4.17
C GLU A 121 7.09 17.64 -3.67
N GLN A 122 5.91 17.72 -4.29
CA GLN A 122 4.84 18.61 -3.85
C GLN A 122 4.37 18.25 -2.42
N ALA A 123 4.17 16.95 -2.14
CA ALA A 123 3.80 16.48 -0.81
C ALA A 123 4.89 16.74 0.25
N LEU A 124 6.17 16.52 -0.09
CA LEU A 124 7.27 16.86 0.82
C LEU A 124 7.38 18.36 1.09
N ALA A 125 7.03 19.19 0.11
CA ALA A 125 6.96 20.64 0.29
C ALA A 125 5.80 21.05 1.21
N ASP A 126 4.63 20.38 1.13
CA ASP A 126 3.55 20.57 2.12
C ASP A 126 4.03 20.27 3.54
N TYR A 127 4.70 19.13 3.72
CA TYR A 127 5.24 18.73 5.03
C TYR A 127 6.27 19.74 5.53
N ALA A 128 7.12 20.26 4.65
CA ALA A 128 8.11 21.28 4.99
C ALA A 128 7.45 22.59 5.42
N GLU A 129 6.45 23.08 4.67
CA GLU A 129 5.71 24.31 4.96
C GLU A 129 5.00 24.19 6.33
N TYR A 130 4.33 23.07 6.56
CA TYR A 130 3.68 22.80 7.84
C TYR A 130 4.68 22.77 9.01
N LEU A 131 5.84 22.13 8.85
CA LEU A 131 6.85 22.11 9.91
C LEU A 131 7.37 23.52 10.22
N VAL A 132 7.55 24.38 9.22
CA VAL A 132 7.92 25.79 9.44
C VAL A 132 6.82 26.52 10.22
N HIS A 133 5.55 26.32 9.85
CA HIS A 133 4.40 26.86 10.57
C HIS A 133 4.39 26.38 12.04
N LEU A 134 4.53 25.07 12.28
CA LEU A 134 4.56 24.48 13.61
C LEU A 134 5.73 25.00 14.46
N LYS A 135 6.91 25.20 13.86
CA LYS A 135 8.08 25.78 14.53
C LYS A 135 7.82 27.23 14.94
N SER A 136 7.14 27.99 14.10
CA SER A 136 6.79 29.39 14.38
C SER A 136 5.79 29.53 15.53
N SER A 137 4.99 28.50 15.81
CA SER A 137 4.05 28.47 16.94
C SER A 137 4.70 28.15 18.29
N GLY A 138 6.03 28.00 18.34
CA GLY A 138 6.80 27.76 19.57
C GLY A 138 7.24 26.31 19.81
N VAL A 139 7.00 25.38 18.88
CA VAL A 139 7.46 23.98 19.00
C VAL A 139 8.93 23.86 18.58
N THR A 140 9.85 23.71 19.54
CA THR A 140 11.30 23.84 19.27
C THR A 140 12.07 22.52 19.13
N GLY A 141 11.57 21.38 19.61
CA GLY A 141 12.33 20.12 19.62
C GLY A 141 12.54 19.46 18.25
N PRO A 142 13.46 18.48 18.12
CA PRO A 142 13.83 17.89 16.83
C PRO A 142 12.66 17.13 16.19
N VAL A 143 12.59 17.09 14.86
CA VAL A 143 11.56 16.34 14.12
C VAL A 143 12.11 15.00 13.67
N ILE A 144 11.37 13.92 13.95
CA ILE A 144 11.63 12.58 13.42
C ILE A 144 10.50 12.23 12.46
N ALA A 145 10.82 12.07 11.17
CA ALA A 145 9.86 11.63 10.16
C ALA A 145 9.60 10.12 10.29
N MET A 146 8.36 9.70 10.13
CA MET A 146 7.96 8.29 10.25
C MET A 146 6.97 7.94 9.16
N GLY A 147 7.00 6.70 8.68
CA GLY A 147 5.99 6.22 7.74
C GLY A 147 6.18 4.75 7.39
N GLY A 148 5.10 4.13 6.92
CA GLY A 148 5.09 2.77 6.38
C GLY A 148 4.89 2.77 4.86
N SER A 149 5.39 1.76 4.13
CA SER A 149 5.18 1.64 2.67
C SER A 149 5.71 2.89 1.93
N TYR A 150 4.92 3.49 1.02
CA TYR A 150 5.22 4.79 0.40
C TYR A 150 5.37 5.91 1.43
N GLY A 151 4.63 5.89 2.55
CA GLY A 151 4.88 6.79 3.68
C GLY A 151 6.30 6.64 4.24
N GLY A 152 6.84 5.42 4.26
CA GLY A 152 8.24 5.17 4.64
C GLY A 152 9.23 5.70 3.61
N MET A 153 8.91 5.60 2.32
CA MET A 153 9.68 6.25 1.25
C MET A 153 9.69 7.77 1.46
N LEU A 154 8.52 8.39 1.67
CA LEU A 154 8.38 9.81 1.97
C LEU A 154 9.17 10.22 3.21
N ALA A 155 9.14 9.46 4.29
CA ALA A 155 9.93 9.76 5.50
C ALA A 155 11.44 9.79 5.20
N ALA A 156 11.96 8.79 4.45
CA ALA A 156 13.35 8.76 4.03
C ALA A 156 13.69 9.92 3.07
N TYR A 157 12.80 10.20 2.12
CA TYR A 157 12.92 11.27 1.14
C TYR A 157 12.93 12.65 1.82
N PHE A 158 12.07 12.83 2.82
CA PHE A 158 11.97 14.06 3.59
C PHE A 158 13.27 14.33 4.35
N ARG A 159 13.88 13.30 4.93
CA ARG A 159 15.19 13.40 5.57
C ARG A 159 16.30 13.77 4.59
N ILE A 160 16.36 13.20 3.39
CA ILE A 160 17.43 13.56 2.43
C ILE A 160 17.24 14.93 1.79
N LYS A 161 15.99 15.40 1.63
CA LYS A 161 15.69 16.68 0.96
C LYS A 161 15.61 17.87 1.91
N TYR A 162 15.18 17.64 3.15
CA TYR A 162 15.01 18.67 4.17
C TYR A 162 15.73 18.30 5.48
N PRO A 163 17.04 17.97 5.45
CA PRO A 163 17.79 17.55 6.65
C PRO A 163 17.92 18.66 7.70
N ASN A 164 17.64 19.91 7.32
CA ASN A 164 17.56 21.07 8.21
C ASN A 164 16.24 21.15 9.01
N LEU A 165 15.17 20.49 8.53
CA LEU A 165 13.87 20.42 9.22
C LEU A 165 13.69 19.08 9.94
N VAL A 166 14.16 17.99 9.33
CA VAL A 166 13.99 16.62 9.81
C VAL A 166 15.30 16.08 10.32
N ALA A 167 15.40 15.82 11.62
CA ALA A 167 16.61 15.34 12.28
C ALA A 167 16.92 13.85 12.01
N GLY A 168 15.89 13.05 11.76
CA GLY A 168 16.03 11.63 11.39
C GLY A 168 14.72 11.05 10.85
N ALA A 169 14.78 9.83 10.32
CA ALA A 169 13.60 9.13 9.79
C ALA A 169 13.53 7.67 10.22
N ILE A 170 12.31 7.17 10.41
CA ILE A 170 11.99 5.74 10.57
C ILE A 170 11.13 5.35 9.36
N ALA A 171 11.76 4.67 8.41
CA ALA A 171 11.16 4.21 7.15
C ALA A 171 10.80 2.73 7.27
N GLY A 172 9.55 2.46 7.66
CA GLY A 172 9.03 1.10 7.84
C GLY A 172 8.60 0.48 6.51
N SER A 173 9.11 -0.70 6.18
CA SER A 173 8.78 -1.45 4.96
C SER A 173 8.79 -0.57 3.71
N ALA A 174 9.82 0.26 3.55
CA ALA A 174 9.88 1.31 2.53
C ALA A 174 10.58 0.83 1.24
N PRO A 175 9.87 0.67 0.10
CA PRO A 175 10.44 0.20 -1.18
C PRO A 175 11.33 1.18 -1.93
N VAL A 176 12.27 1.85 -1.27
CA VAL A 176 13.14 2.84 -1.93
C VAL A 176 13.99 2.25 -3.06
N LYS A 177 14.17 0.92 -3.09
CA LYS A 177 14.91 0.22 -4.16
C LYS A 177 14.04 -0.33 -5.28
N PHE A 178 12.70 -0.33 -5.20
CA PHE A 178 11.84 -0.88 -6.26
C PHE A 178 11.85 -0.11 -7.57
N LEU A 179 12.74 0.87 -7.70
CA LEU A 179 12.87 1.69 -8.88
C LEU A 179 13.66 0.98 -9.98
N PRO A 180 13.49 1.39 -11.25
CA PRO A 180 14.12 0.74 -12.39
C PRO A 180 15.64 0.77 -12.30
N GLY A 181 16.26 -0.39 -12.45
CA GLY A 181 17.71 -0.58 -12.35
C GLY A 181 18.25 -0.83 -10.94
N LEU A 182 17.42 -0.76 -9.90
CA LEU A 182 17.84 -0.96 -8.50
C LEU A 182 17.34 -2.26 -7.87
N PHE A 183 16.38 -2.94 -8.51
CA PHE A 183 15.70 -4.12 -7.97
C PHE A 183 15.56 -5.25 -9.01
N ASP A 184 15.65 -6.49 -8.54
CA ASP A 184 15.29 -7.67 -9.34
C ASP A 184 13.77 -7.76 -9.47
N CYS A 185 13.23 -7.56 -10.68
CA CYS A 185 11.80 -7.51 -10.92
C CYS A 185 11.00 -8.70 -10.37
N ARG A 186 11.64 -9.87 -10.22
CA ARG A 186 11.02 -11.10 -9.69
C ARG A 186 10.97 -11.16 -8.18
N GLY A 187 11.70 -10.30 -7.48
CA GLY A 187 11.90 -10.39 -6.04
C GLY A 187 10.56 -10.46 -5.28
N PHE A 188 9.60 -9.63 -5.66
CA PHE A 188 8.31 -9.52 -4.95
C PHE A 188 7.55 -10.84 -5.01
N TYR A 189 7.28 -11.35 -6.22
CA TYR A 189 6.53 -12.58 -6.40
C TYR A 189 7.24 -13.81 -5.83
N ARG A 190 8.58 -13.86 -5.87
CA ARG A 190 9.36 -14.95 -5.24
C ARG A 190 9.21 -14.96 -3.72
N VAL A 191 9.25 -13.79 -3.10
CA VAL A 191 9.11 -13.67 -1.64
C VAL A 191 7.68 -13.97 -1.22
N THR A 192 6.69 -13.42 -1.93
CA THR A 192 5.28 -13.75 -1.71
C THR A 192 5.07 -15.26 -1.82
N THR A 193 5.62 -15.91 -2.85
CA THR A 193 5.56 -17.38 -2.99
C THR A 193 6.17 -18.09 -1.78
N ARG A 194 7.35 -17.65 -1.34
CA ARG A 194 8.03 -18.22 -0.16
C ARG A 194 7.19 -18.09 1.11
N THR A 195 6.45 -17.00 1.29
CA THR A 195 5.52 -16.82 2.42
C THR A 195 4.46 -17.93 2.44
N PHE A 196 3.88 -18.28 1.28
CA PHE A 196 2.91 -19.37 1.18
C PHE A 196 3.56 -20.77 1.29
N THR A 197 4.78 -20.95 0.77
CA THR A 197 5.53 -22.21 0.87
C THR A 197 6.02 -22.52 2.30
N ASN A 198 6.29 -21.49 3.12
CA ASN A 198 6.81 -21.67 4.48
C ASN A 198 5.72 -21.90 5.55
N THR A 199 4.46 -22.04 5.13
CA THR A 199 3.36 -22.41 6.02
C THR A 199 3.45 -23.90 6.44
N PRO A 200 2.67 -24.35 7.44
CA PRO A 200 2.58 -25.77 7.77
C PRO A 200 2.16 -26.67 6.60
N SER A 201 1.43 -26.13 5.62
CA SER A 201 1.03 -26.81 4.38
C SER A 201 2.21 -27.04 3.42
N GLY A 202 3.35 -26.39 3.65
CA GLY A 202 4.55 -26.55 2.83
C GLY A 202 4.33 -26.12 1.37
N HIS A 203 5.00 -26.81 0.45
CA HIS A 203 4.94 -26.50 -0.98
C HIS A 203 3.55 -26.73 -1.60
N PHE A 204 2.70 -27.57 -1.01
CA PHE A 204 1.36 -27.86 -1.53
C PHE A 204 0.52 -26.59 -1.72
N CYS A 205 0.60 -25.65 -0.77
CA CYS A 205 -0.15 -24.41 -0.87
C CYS A 205 0.25 -23.60 -2.12
N SER A 206 1.54 -23.30 -2.26
CA SER A 206 2.07 -22.57 -3.42
C SER A 206 1.89 -23.32 -4.74
N ASP A 207 1.98 -24.66 -4.73
CA ASP A 207 1.84 -25.47 -5.94
C ASP A 207 0.39 -25.52 -6.42
N ASN A 208 -0.58 -25.61 -5.50
CA ASN A 208 -2.00 -25.53 -5.82
C ASN A 208 -2.39 -24.14 -6.34
N ILE A 209 -1.86 -23.07 -5.75
CA ILE A 209 -2.05 -21.70 -6.27
C ILE A 209 -1.48 -21.61 -7.69
N ARG A 210 -0.25 -22.06 -7.93
CA ARG A 210 0.35 -22.05 -9.27
C ARG A 210 -0.46 -22.85 -10.30
N LYS A 211 -0.93 -24.03 -9.93
CA LYS A 211 -1.78 -24.91 -10.75
C LYS A 211 -3.14 -24.30 -11.07
N SER A 212 -3.66 -23.44 -10.19
CA SER A 212 -4.98 -22.83 -10.37
C SER A 212 -5.08 -21.91 -11.58
N TRP A 213 -3.99 -21.23 -11.97
CA TRP A 213 -4.03 -20.27 -13.07
C TRP A 213 -4.40 -20.93 -14.39
N GLU A 214 -3.75 -22.04 -14.72
CA GLU A 214 -4.05 -22.81 -15.92
C GLU A 214 -5.41 -23.51 -15.79
N THR A 215 -5.75 -23.99 -14.59
CA THR A 215 -7.05 -24.61 -14.31
C THR A 215 -8.21 -23.66 -14.62
N ILE A 216 -8.17 -22.42 -14.11
CA ILE A 216 -9.19 -21.40 -14.33
C ILE A 216 -9.27 -21.03 -15.82
N LYS A 217 -8.13 -20.88 -16.50
CA LYS A 217 -8.09 -20.57 -17.94
C LYS A 217 -8.73 -21.67 -18.79
N LEU A 218 -8.39 -22.93 -18.51
CA LEU A 218 -8.94 -24.09 -19.23
C LEU A 218 -10.46 -24.21 -19.03
N ILE A 219 -10.94 -24.08 -17.80
CA ILE A 219 -12.37 -24.13 -17.49
C ILE A 219 -13.09 -22.95 -18.15
N GLY A 220 -12.55 -21.74 -17.99
CA GLY A 220 -13.13 -20.51 -18.54
C GLY A 220 -13.04 -20.37 -20.06
N ALA A 221 -12.36 -21.27 -20.78
CA ALA A 221 -12.36 -21.29 -22.24
C ALA A 221 -13.75 -21.63 -22.83
N HIS A 222 -14.65 -22.21 -22.03
CA HIS A 222 -15.98 -22.62 -22.46
C HIS A 222 -17.08 -21.88 -21.70
N MET A 223 -18.23 -21.63 -22.35
CA MET A 223 -19.36 -20.95 -21.72
C MET A 223 -19.87 -21.67 -20.45
N VAL A 224 -19.88 -23.00 -20.46
CA VAL A 224 -20.28 -23.79 -19.28
C VAL A 224 -19.28 -23.59 -18.14
N GLY A 225 -17.98 -23.63 -18.43
CA GLY A 225 -16.97 -23.45 -17.39
C GLY A 225 -16.92 -22.02 -16.85
N LYS A 226 -17.18 -20.98 -17.67
CA LYS A 226 -17.38 -19.60 -17.15
C LYS A 226 -18.54 -19.53 -16.15
N ARG A 227 -19.66 -20.21 -16.44
CA ARG A 227 -20.79 -20.31 -15.50
C ARG A 227 -20.37 -21.04 -14.21
N THR A 228 -19.64 -22.15 -14.32
CA THR A 228 -19.09 -22.86 -13.16
C THR A 228 -18.19 -21.96 -12.31
N LEU A 229 -17.31 -21.16 -12.92
CA LEU A 229 -16.49 -20.19 -12.20
C LEU A 229 -17.35 -19.14 -11.47
N SER A 230 -18.38 -18.59 -12.13
CA SER A 230 -19.31 -17.66 -11.47
C SER A 230 -20.03 -18.28 -10.28
N GLU A 231 -20.46 -19.54 -10.39
CA GLU A 231 -21.15 -20.26 -9.32
C GLU A 231 -20.21 -20.56 -8.15
N VAL A 232 -18.99 -21.05 -8.42
CA VAL A 232 -18.00 -21.37 -7.39
C VAL A 232 -17.59 -20.10 -6.63
N PHE A 233 -17.15 -19.06 -7.34
CA PHE A 233 -16.69 -17.81 -6.73
C PHE A 233 -17.83 -16.87 -6.29
N ARG A 234 -19.09 -17.25 -6.57
CA ARG A 234 -20.30 -16.49 -6.27
C ARG A 234 -20.20 -15.04 -6.77
N THR A 235 -19.86 -14.85 -8.04
CA THR A 235 -19.69 -13.50 -8.60
C THR A 235 -21.03 -12.78 -8.72
N CYS A 236 -21.05 -11.46 -8.52
CA CYS A 236 -22.27 -10.66 -8.64
C CYS A 236 -22.80 -10.66 -10.08
N ASP A 237 -21.89 -10.43 -11.03
CA ASP A 237 -22.16 -10.54 -12.46
C ASP A 237 -21.60 -11.85 -13.03
N PRO A 238 -22.24 -12.44 -14.06
CA PRO A 238 -21.69 -13.60 -14.76
C PRO A 238 -20.33 -13.30 -15.40
N ILE A 239 -19.37 -14.21 -15.20
CA ILE A 239 -18.04 -14.15 -15.79
C ILE A 239 -18.17 -14.29 -17.31
N THR A 240 -17.84 -13.22 -18.03
CA THR A 240 -17.75 -13.20 -19.49
C THR A 240 -16.32 -13.25 -19.98
N ASP A 241 -15.39 -12.73 -19.18
CA ASP A 241 -13.94 -12.82 -19.32
C ASP A 241 -13.35 -13.30 -17.99
N VAL A 242 -12.34 -14.18 -18.05
CA VAL A 242 -11.69 -14.72 -16.85
C VAL A 242 -10.60 -13.81 -16.29
N GLU A 243 -10.08 -12.88 -17.07
CA GLU A 243 -8.98 -12.01 -16.64
C GLU A 243 -9.30 -11.22 -15.36
N PRO A 244 -10.50 -10.64 -15.15
CA PRO A 244 -10.83 -9.98 -13.89
C PRO A 244 -10.75 -10.90 -12.66
N LEU A 245 -11.16 -12.17 -12.79
CA LEU A 245 -11.05 -13.15 -11.71
C LEU A 245 -9.58 -13.50 -11.44
N LEU A 246 -8.76 -13.65 -12.49
CA LEU A 246 -7.34 -13.96 -12.35
C LEU A 246 -6.58 -12.79 -11.71
N ASP A 247 -6.86 -11.55 -12.14
CA ASP A 247 -6.31 -10.33 -11.55
C ASP A 247 -6.71 -10.18 -10.08
N PHE A 248 -7.98 -10.47 -9.75
CA PHE A 248 -8.48 -10.48 -8.38
C PHE A 248 -7.75 -11.50 -7.49
N LEU A 249 -7.62 -12.75 -7.93
CA LEU A 249 -6.93 -13.78 -7.15
C LEU A 249 -5.44 -13.47 -6.96
N GLU A 250 -4.78 -12.92 -7.99
CA GLU A 250 -3.39 -12.49 -7.88
C GLU A 250 -3.22 -11.38 -6.83
N ASN A 251 -4.18 -10.45 -6.76
CA ASN A 251 -4.23 -9.45 -5.70
C ASN A 251 -4.41 -10.08 -4.32
N VAL A 252 -5.34 -11.02 -4.16
CA VAL A 252 -5.62 -11.70 -2.89
C VAL A 252 -4.32 -12.29 -2.30
N TRP A 253 -3.53 -12.98 -3.11
CA TRP A 253 -2.29 -13.61 -2.62
C TRP A 253 -1.22 -12.59 -2.24
N GLY A 254 -1.08 -11.50 -2.99
CA GLY A 254 -0.18 -10.41 -2.63
C GLY A 254 -0.57 -9.75 -1.31
N THR A 255 -1.87 -9.42 -1.16
CA THR A 255 -2.38 -8.75 0.03
C THR A 255 -2.28 -9.63 1.27
N LEU A 256 -2.63 -10.91 1.18
CA LEU A 256 -2.49 -11.85 2.29
C LEU A 256 -1.04 -11.94 2.79
N ALA A 257 -0.05 -11.99 1.89
CA ALA A 257 1.36 -11.99 2.30
C ALA A 257 1.78 -10.68 2.98
N MET A 258 1.28 -9.53 2.53
CA MET A 258 1.53 -8.23 3.16
C MET A 258 0.88 -8.11 4.54
N MET A 259 -0.25 -8.80 4.75
CA MET A 259 -1.05 -8.77 5.97
C MET A 259 -0.82 -9.96 6.90
N ASP A 260 0.27 -10.71 6.75
CA ASP A 260 0.53 -11.95 7.52
C ASP A 260 0.95 -11.69 8.98
N TYR A 261 0.13 -10.92 9.71
CA TYR A 261 0.32 -10.56 11.10
C TYR A 261 -0.06 -11.72 12.03
N PRO A 262 0.58 -11.85 13.21
CA PRO A 262 0.28 -12.93 14.17
C PRO A 262 -1.06 -12.78 14.90
N TYR A 263 -1.84 -11.75 14.58
CA TYR A 263 -3.12 -11.40 15.21
C TYR A 263 -4.09 -10.84 14.16
N PRO A 264 -5.41 -10.84 14.41
CA PRO A 264 -6.38 -10.28 13.47
C PRO A 264 -6.15 -8.80 13.20
N THR A 265 -6.34 -8.38 11.95
CA THR A 265 -6.18 -6.98 11.53
C THR A 265 -7.30 -6.54 10.59
N ASN A 266 -7.53 -5.23 10.51
CA ASN A 266 -8.59 -4.61 9.70
C ASN A 266 -8.04 -3.41 8.88
N PHE A 267 -6.78 -3.48 8.46
CA PHE A 267 -6.10 -2.35 7.80
C PHE A 267 -6.47 -2.22 6.32
N VAL A 268 -6.22 -3.25 5.51
CA VAL A 268 -6.63 -3.32 4.09
C VAL A 268 -7.93 -4.12 3.93
N GLY A 269 -8.18 -5.05 4.85
CA GLY A 269 -9.40 -5.84 4.96
C GLY A 269 -9.41 -6.59 6.30
N ASP A 270 -10.55 -7.17 6.65
CA ASP A 270 -10.67 -7.98 7.86
C ASP A 270 -10.06 -9.36 7.63
N VAL A 271 -8.95 -9.66 8.32
CA VAL A 271 -8.24 -10.95 8.21
C VAL A 271 -7.92 -11.53 9.59
N PRO A 272 -7.87 -12.87 9.75
CA PRO A 272 -7.47 -13.51 11.00
C PRO A 272 -5.98 -13.30 11.29
N GLY A 273 -5.52 -13.74 12.47
CA GLY A 273 -4.09 -13.91 12.72
C GLY A 273 -3.52 -15.06 11.89
N TRP A 274 -2.33 -14.85 11.34
CA TRP A 274 -1.67 -15.73 10.37
C TRP A 274 -2.57 -16.08 9.17
N PRO A 275 -3.09 -15.08 8.46
CA PRO A 275 -4.07 -15.29 7.40
C PRO A 275 -3.52 -16.14 6.24
N VAL A 276 -2.20 -16.13 5.99
CA VAL A 276 -1.60 -17.03 4.99
C VAL A 276 -1.68 -18.49 5.45
N ASN A 277 -1.45 -18.78 6.74
CA ASN A 277 -1.61 -20.14 7.28
C ASN A 277 -3.08 -20.61 7.19
N VAL A 278 -4.04 -19.72 7.47
CA VAL A 278 -5.46 -20.03 7.36
C VAL A 278 -5.83 -20.33 5.91
N ALA A 279 -5.43 -19.48 4.95
CA ALA A 279 -5.67 -19.72 3.54
C ALA A 279 -5.03 -21.03 3.06
N CYS A 280 -3.76 -21.28 3.44
CA CYS A 280 -3.04 -22.48 3.07
C CYS A 280 -3.59 -23.77 3.69
N SER A 281 -4.37 -23.70 4.77
CA SER A 281 -5.02 -24.88 5.35
C SER A 281 -6.08 -25.50 4.41
N HIS A 282 -6.60 -24.72 3.47
CA HIS A 282 -7.49 -25.21 2.41
C HIS A 282 -6.71 -25.85 1.25
N LEU A 283 -5.38 -25.67 1.17
CA LEU A 283 -4.53 -26.09 0.07
C LEU A 283 -3.37 -27.00 0.56
N ASP A 284 -3.63 -27.83 1.57
CA ASP A 284 -2.64 -28.54 2.39
C ASP A 284 -2.10 -29.87 1.83
N HIS A 285 -2.61 -30.31 0.67
CA HIS A 285 -2.18 -31.50 -0.04
C HIS A 285 -2.25 -31.29 -1.55
N ASP A 286 -1.76 -32.23 -2.36
CA ASP A 286 -1.90 -32.14 -3.82
C ASP A 286 -3.36 -32.38 -4.24
N ILE A 287 -4.05 -31.30 -4.62
CA ILE A 287 -5.47 -31.33 -5.00
C ILE A 287 -5.60 -31.54 -6.51
N ASN A 288 -6.42 -32.48 -6.96
CA ASN A 288 -6.61 -32.70 -8.39
C ASN A 288 -7.20 -31.47 -9.08
N GLN A 289 -6.88 -31.29 -10.36
CA GLN A 289 -7.33 -30.13 -11.14
C GLN A 289 -8.85 -29.95 -11.14
N GLU A 290 -9.63 -31.03 -11.14
CA GLU A 290 -11.10 -31.01 -11.13
C GLU A 290 -11.70 -30.58 -9.79
N GLU A 291 -10.94 -30.75 -8.70
CA GLU A 291 -11.37 -30.49 -7.31
C GLU A 291 -10.82 -29.17 -6.77
N LEU A 292 -9.92 -28.50 -7.50
CA LEU A 292 -9.13 -27.35 -7.02
C LEU A 292 -9.93 -26.06 -6.83
N LEU A 293 -11.04 -25.87 -7.54
CA LEU A 293 -11.74 -24.57 -7.55
C LEU A 293 -12.37 -24.21 -6.18
N GLU A 294 -12.99 -25.16 -5.49
CA GLU A 294 -13.62 -24.87 -4.19
C GLU A 294 -12.59 -24.61 -3.08
N PRO A 295 -11.53 -25.43 -2.91
CA PRO A 295 -10.49 -25.13 -1.94
C PRO A 295 -9.75 -23.82 -2.23
N LEU A 296 -9.54 -23.48 -3.50
CA LEU A 296 -8.96 -22.20 -3.90
C LEU A 296 -9.85 -21.01 -3.55
N ARG A 297 -11.16 -21.12 -3.80
CA ARG A 297 -12.15 -20.13 -3.36
C ARG A 297 -12.09 -19.96 -1.85
N ASP A 298 -12.09 -21.05 -1.09
CA ASP A 298 -12.06 -21.00 0.37
C ASP A 298 -10.78 -20.34 0.89
N ALA A 299 -9.63 -20.68 0.31
CA ALA A 299 -8.36 -20.01 0.59
C ALA A 299 -8.42 -18.51 0.30
N ALA A 300 -8.97 -18.11 -0.85
CA ALA A 300 -9.09 -16.70 -1.22
C ALA A 300 -10.11 -15.95 -0.33
N SER A 301 -11.16 -16.63 0.14
CA SER A 301 -12.22 -16.05 0.97
C SER A 301 -11.72 -15.56 2.34
N VAL A 302 -10.57 -16.06 2.80
CA VAL A 302 -9.87 -15.57 3.99
C VAL A 302 -9.56 -14.07 3.90
N TYR A 303 -9.46 -13.53 2.69
CA TYR A 303 -9.28 -12.10 2.48
C TYR A 303 -10.59 -11.38 2.17
N TYR A 304 -11.32 -11.81 1.14
CA TYR A 304 -12.44 -11.02 0.62
C TYR A 304 -13.77 -11.28 1.33
N ASN A 305 -13.89 -12.34 2.14
CA ASN A 305 -15.12 -12.70 2.82
C ASN A 305 -14.88 -13.42 4.16
N TYR A 306 -13.87 -12.99 4.92
CA TYR A 306 -13.54 -13.60 6.20
C TYR A 306 -14.71 -13.54 7.21
N THR A 307 -15.47 -12.45 7.21
CA THR A 307 -16.63 -12.29 8.11
C THR A 307 -17.85 -13.10 7.65
N GLY A 308 -17.88 -13.53 6.39
CA GLY A 308 -19.00 -14.26 5.78
C GLY A 308 -20.17 -13.38 5.34
N ASP A 309 -20.06 -12.05 5.44
CA ASP A 309 -21.14 -11.12 5.14
C ASP A 309 -21.27 -10.77 3.65
N LEU A 310 -20.29 -11.14 2.82
CA LEU A 310 -20.31 -10.83 1.39
C LEU A 310 -21.35 -11.67 0.66
N ALA A 311 -22.36 -11.01 0.10
CA ALA A 311 -23.42 -11.65 -0.67
C ALA A 311 -22.91 -12.27 -1.99
N CYS A 312 -22.06 -11.53 -2.71
CA CYS A 312 -21.43 -11.96 -3.96
C CYS A 312 -20.11 -11.19 -4.19
N LEU A 313 -19.20 -11.78 -4.97
CA LEU A 313 -17.93 -11.18 -5.36
C LEU A 313 -18.13 -10.27 -6.58
N ASP A 314 -17.98 -8.96 -6.38
CA ASP A 314 -17.94 -8.01 -7.49
C ASP A 314 -16.54 -7.98 -8.12
N LEU A 315 -16.46 -8.26 -9.42
CA LEU A 315 -15.24 -8.21 -10.22
C LEU A 315 -15.20 -7.00 -11.15
N GLY A 316 -16.30 -6.25 -11.26
CA GLY A 316 -16.48 -5.12 -12.17
C GLY A 316 -16.10 -3.77 -11.58
N ASP A 317 -16.01 -3.68 -10.26
CA ASP A 317 -15.54 -2.49 -9.55
C ASP A 317 -14.06 -2.69 -9.18
N GLU A 318 -13.15 -2.40 -10.13
CA GLU A 318 -11.80 -1.98 -9.76
C GLU A 318 -11.99 -0.65 -9.01
N GLY A 319 -12.23 -0.77 -7.70
CA GLY A 319 -12.94 0.21 -6.88
C GLY A 319 -12.71 1.65 -7.29
N GLY A 320 -13.81 2.34 -7.60
CA GLY A 320 -13.88 3.80 -7.72
C GLY A 320 -13.58 4.54 -6.41
N ASP A 321 -12.51 4.14 -5.73
CA ASP A 321 -11.91 4.90 -4.65
C ASP A 321 -10.88 5.86 -5.22
N LEU A 322 -11.02 7.13 -4.86
CA LEU A 322 -10.12 8.21 -5.27
C LEU A 322 -8.65 7.89 -4.92
N GLY A 323 -8.40 7.07 -3.89
CA GLY A 323 -7.06 6.61 -3.53
C GLY A 323 -6.40 5.72 -4.59
N TYR A 324 -7.15 4.83 -5.24
CA TYR A 324 -6.62 3.93 -6.28
C TYR A 324 -6.14 4.70 -7.51
N ASP A 325 -7.02 5.52 -8.08
CA ASP A 325 -6.74 6.27 -9.30
C ASP A 325 -5.56 7.23 -9.10
N ASN A 326 -5.47 7.83 -7.90
CA ASN A 326 -4.40 8.77 -7.56
C ASN A 326 -3.06 8.05 -7.36
N TRP A 327 -3.05 6.89 -6.72
CA TRP A 327 -1.83 6.07 -6.64
C TRP A 327 -1.40 5.59 -8.03
N TYR A 328 -2.35 5.12 -8.85
CA TYR A 328 -2.03 4.68 -10.21
C TYR A 328 -1.48 5.83 -11.04
N PHE A 329 -2.02 7.05 -10.89
CA PHE A 329 -1.46 8.25 -11.50
C PHE A 329 0.00 8.51 -11.06
N GLN A 330 0.34 8.37 -9.78
CA GLN A 330 1.72 8.52 -9.30
C GLN A 330 2.66 7.47 -9.91
N THR A 331 2.21 6.23 -10.10
CA THR A 331 3.01 5.22 -10.80
C THR A 331 3.13 5.50 -12.30
N CYS A 332 2.13 6.17 -12.89
CA CYS A 332 2.12 6.62 -14.28
C CYS A 332 2.87 7.94 -14.53
N THR A 333 3.56 8.47 -13.53
CA THR A 333 4.33 9.72 -13.61
C THR A 333 5.72 9.57 -13.01
N GLU A 334 5.83 9.26 -11.71
CA GLU A 334 7.07 9.32 -10.95
C GLU A 334 7.59 7.94 -10.53
N PHE A 335 6.72 7.08 -10.00
CA PHE A 335 7.10 5.81 -9.36
C PHE A 335 6.85 4.61 -10.27
N VAL A 336 7.74 4.43 -11.24
CA VAL A 336 7.69 3.28 -12.14
C VAL A 336 8.27 2.05 -11.44
N PHE A 337 7.42 1.07 -11.11
CA PHE A 337 7.83 -0.15 -10.42
C PHE A 337 7.86 -1.34 -11.40
N PRO A 338 9.06 -1.86 -11.75
CA PRO A 338 9.21 -2.77 -12.87
C PRO A 338 9.04 -4.24 -12.45
N PHE A 339 7.93 -4.62 -11.82
CA PHE A 339 7.75 -6.00 -11.35
C PHE A 339 7.47 -7.00 -12.47
N CYS A 340 7.93 -8.24 -12.27
CA CYS A 340 7.75 -9.33 -13.24
C CYS A 340 7.62 -10.69 -12.52
N SER A 341 6.92 -11.64 -13.14
CA SER A 341 6.79 -13.03 -12.67
C SER A 341 7.16 -13.98 -13.80
N ASP A 342 7.87 -15.06 -13.46
CA ASP A 342 8.25 -16.11 -14.41
C ASP A 342 7.42 -17.40 -14.28
N GLY A 343 6.56 -17.50 -13.26
CA GLY A 343 5.69 -18.64 -12.98
C GLY A 343 6.44 -19.95 -12.69
N LYS A 344 7.76 -19.88 -12.49
CA LYS A 344 8.64 -21.03 -12.21
C LYS A 344 9.22 -20.92 -10.81
N GLU A 345 9.90 -19.82 -10.52
CA GLU A 345 10.49 -19.50 -9.22
C GLU A 345 9.46 -18.82 -8.29
N ASP A 346 8.29 -18.52 -8.83
CA ASP A 346 7.15 -17.96 -8.12
C ASP A 346 5.87 -18.75 -8.46
N MET A 347 4.81 -18.56 -7.67
CA MET A 347 3.52 -19.23 -7.84
C MET A 347 2.54 -18.44 -8.71
N PHE A 348 2.96 -17.36 -9.37
CA PHE A 348 2.07 -16.41 -10.05
C PHE A 348 2.00 -16.65 -11.56
N ARG A 349 1.15 -15.85 -12.23
CA ARG A 349 1.04 -15.86 -13.69
C ARG A 349 2.24 -15.17 -14.31
N VAL A 350 2.76 -15.77 -15.38
CA VAL A 350 3.87 -15.19 -16.15
C VAL A 350 3.49 -13.81 -16.68
N HIS A 351 4.27 -12.80 -16.30
CA HIS A 351 4.20 -11.47 -16.91
C HIS A 351 5.57 -10.81 -16.90
N THR A 352 5.91 -10.19 -18.02
CA THR A 352 7.15 -9.44 -18.19
C THR A 352 6.87 -7.96 -18.01
N TYR A 353 7.80 -7.25 -17.36
CA TYR A 353 7.79 -5.80 -17.38
C TYR A 353 8.25 -5.30 -18.76
N ASP A 354 7.41 -4.51 -19.42
CA ASP A 354 7.71 -3.85 -20.69
C ASP A 354 7.35 -2.35 -20.58
N PHE A 355 8.38 -1.51 -20.51
CA PHE A 355 8.20 -0.07 -20.33
C PHE A 355 7.42 0.62 -21.48
N PRO A 356 7.63 0.30 -22.77
CA PRO A 356 6.82 0.85 -23.86
C PRO A 356 5.31 0.58 -23.71
N THR A 357 4.93 -0.64 -23.35
CA THR A 357 3.52 -0.99 -23.07
C THR A 357 3.03 -0.25 -21.83
N TYR A 358 3.85 -0.14 -20.79
CA TYR A 358 3.50 0.56 -19.54
C TYR A 358 3.22 2.04 -19.81
N SER A 359 4.11 2.69 -20.53
CA SER A 359 3.98 4.07 -20.96
C SER A 359 2.74 4.29 -21.83
N THR A 360 2.46 3.37 -22.75
CA THR A 360 1.25 3.43 -23.59
C THR A 360 -0.03 3.35 -22.75
N ASN A 361 -0.08 2.47 -21.75
CA ASN A 361 -1.23 2.35 -20.85
C ASN A 361 -1.44 3.62 -20.02
N CYS A 362 -0.37 4.21 -19.50
CA CYS A 362 -0.44 5.48 -18.77
C CYS A 362 -0.92 6.64 -19.67
N GLN A 363 -0.46 6.67 -20.93
CA GLN A 363 -0.91 7.66 -21.90
C GLN A 363 -2.39 7.50 -22.25
N GLN A 364 -2.90 6.27 -22.34
CA GLN A 364 -4.31 6.00 -22.59
C GLN A 364 -5.20 6.31 -21.39
N THR A 365 -4.72 6.05 -20.17
CA THR A 365 -5.51 6.19 -18.93
C THR A 365 -5.53 7.64 -18.43
N PHE A 366 -4.35 8.26 -18.31
CA PHE A 366 -4.19 9.58 -17.70
C PHE A 366 -3.66 10.66 -18.65
N GLY A 367 -3.29 10.29 -19.89
CA GLY A 367 -2.64 11.22 -20.81
C GLY A 367 -1.20 11.57 -20.41
N THR A 368 -0.59 10.80 -19.50
CA THR A 368 0.76 11.02 -19.00
C THR A 368 1.78 10.10 -19.67
N THR A 369 3.03 10.55 -19.72
CA THR A 369 4.18 9.72 -20.06
C THR A 369 5.04 9.54 -18.81
N PRO A 370 5.16 8.31 -18.26
CA PRO A 370 5.97 8.07 -17.06
C PRO A 370 7.45 8.41 -17.28
N ARG A 371 8.10 8.93 -16.25
CA ARG A 371 9.54 9.24 -16.27
C ARG A 371 10.30 8.15 -15.51
N GLU A 372 10.67 7.09 -16.21
CA GLU A 372 11.18 5.83 -15.64
C GLU A 372 12.22 5.99 -14.52
N HIS A 373 13.20 6.89 -14.68
CA HIS A 373 14.28 7.08 -13.71
C HIS A 373 14.17 8.37 -12.88
N TRP A 374 13.03 9.08 -12.94
CA TRP A 374 12.85 10.34 -12.23
C TRP A 374 12.98 10.19 -10.71
N ALA A 375 12.30 9.20 -10.14
CA ALA A 375 12.32 8.96 -8.70
C ALA A 375 13.72 8.70 -8.15
N GLU A 376 14.57 7.88 -8.80
CA GLU A 376 15.94 7.64 -8.31
C GLU A 376 16.84 8.86 -8.54
N MET A 377 16.63 9.59 -9.65
CA MET A 377 17.39 10.81 -9.93
C MET A 377 17.12 11.87 -8.85
N PHE A 378 15.87 12.05 -8.45
CA PHE A 378 15.52 13.01 -7.42
C PHE A 378 15.76 12.46 -6.01
N PHE A 379 15.30 11.26 -5.69
CA PHE A 379 15.36 10.62 -4.37
C PHE A 379 16.43 9.53 -4.29
N SER A 380 17.69 9.89 -4.56
CA SER A 380 18.76 8.89 -4.70
C SER A 380 18.97 8.01 -3.46
N VAL A 381 18.90 6.69 -3.66
CA VAL A 381 19.20 5.68 -2.65
C VAL A 381 20.63 5.82 -2.12
N GLU A 382 21.58 6.24 -2.96
CA GLU A 382 22.97 6.47 -2.52
C GLU A 382 23.09 7.64 -1.54
N THR A 383 22.27 8.68 -1.73
CA THR A 383 22.19 9.79 -0.76
C THR A 383 21.64 9.31 0.58
N MET A 384 20.64 8.41 0.58
CA MET A 384 20.09 7.84 1.81
C MET A 384 21.13 7.02 2.59
N LYS A 385 22.01 6.29 1.89
CA LYS A 385 23.10 5.53 2.55
C LYS A 385 24.14 6.44 3.21
N THR A 386 24.40 7.61 2.64
CA THR A 386 25.52 8.48 3.05
C THR A 386 25.11 9.57 4.03
N ILE A 387 23.87 10.07 3.99
CA ILE A 387 23.42 11.16 4.87
C ILE A 387 23.32 10.76 6.36
N GLY A 388 23.05 9.48 6.64
CA GLY A 388 22.80 8.97 7.99
C GLY A 388 21.49 9.46 8.63
N GLY A 389 21.13 8.85 9.77
CA GLY A 389 19.91 9.21 10.52
C GLY A 389 18.61 8.70 9.90
N ILE A 390 18.67 7.62 9.10
CA ILE A 390 17.50 6.92 8.58
C ILE A 390 17.56 5.47 9.06
N ILE A 391 16.49 4.99 9.68
CA ILE A 391 16.29 3.59 10.05
C ILE A 391 15.34 2.97 9.03
N PHE A 392 15.81 1.95 8.30
CA PHE A 392 14.95 1.10 7.47
C PHE A 392 14.63 -0.18 8.23
N SER A 393 13.35 -0.45 8.48
CA SER A 393 12.90 -1.67 9.14
C SER A 393 12.05 -2.50 8.20
N ASN A 394 12.41 -3.77 7.95
CA ASN A 394 11.69 -4.66 7.05
C ASN A 394 11.37 -5.99 7.75
N GLY A 395 10.19 -6.54 7.50
CA GLY A 395 9.81 -7.87 7.99
C GLY A 395 10.27 -8.98 7.06
N LEU A 396 10.71 -10.12 7.60
CA LEU A 396 11.16 -11.29 6.83
C LEU A 396 10.07 -11.91 5.94
N LEU A 397 8.80 -11.76 6.30
CA LEU A 397 7.64 -12.24 5.52
C LEU A 397 7.23 -11.25 4.41
N GLY A 398 7.67 -9.99 4.54
CA GLY A 398 7.50 -8.92 3.54
C GLY A 398 8.81 -8.58 2.83
N GLU A 399 9.80 -9.50 2.82
CA GLU A 399 11.17 -9.19 2.41
C GLU A 399 11.29 -8.92 0.91
N THR A 400 11.06 -7.68 0.51
CA THR A 400 11.67 -7.15 -0.72
C THR A 400 12.23 -5.74 -0.54
N PHE A 401 12.23 -5.21 0.67
CA PHE A 401 12.38 -3.77 0.88
C PHE A 401 13.79 -3.29 1.24
N PHE A 402 14.87 -4.08 1.18
CA PHE A 402 16.25 -3.55 1.08
C PHE A 402 17.29 -4.56 0.63
#